data_AF-A0A7C4VHM1-F1
#
_entry.id   AF-A0A7C4VHM1-F1
#
_cell.length_a   1.000
_cell.length_b   1.000
_cell.length_c   1.000
_cell.angle_alpha   90.00
_cell.angle_beta   90.00
_cell.angle_gamma   90.00
#
_symmetry.space_group_name_H-M   'P 1'
#
loop_
_entity.id
_entity.type
_entity.pdbx_description
1 polymer ?
#
loop_
_entity_poly.entity_id
_entity_poly.type
_entity_poly.pdbx_seq_one_letter_code
_entity_poly.pdbx_strand_id
1 'polypeptide(L)'
;MWKSWRRSLAVFETRACGSVYGRFWQGSWPGAGARLVVEVHKASGFGNLSMESLERLDRPRVVLDTNVFVAAYWNWKSASAAILRACRRGSLEACVSDEVEREVRSVLRSIGVSDRFYAYAVEILLSARRAIPNGGVRVVFEDPEDNKLLDCALASGADYLITSDEHLLKLRQFGDVRIVDPGFFVRRIGPGY
;
A
#
# COMPACT_ATOMS: atom_id res chain seq x y z
N MET A 1 39.85 3.42 27.90
CA MET A 1 40.29 3.41 26.48
C MET A 1 39.11 3.86 25.62
N TRP A 2 39.13 5.12 25.17
CA TRP A 2 38.07 5.68 24.31
C TRP A 2 37.98 4.89 23.01
N LYS A 3 36.76 4.46 22.63
CA LYS A 3 36.49 3.95 21.28
C LYS A 3 35.49 4.90 20.62
N SER A 4 35.97 5.48 19.52
CA SER A 4 35.39 6.54 18.71
C SER A 4 33.93 6.28 18.32
N TRP A 5 33.03 7.19 18.73
CA TRP A 5 31.74 7.36 18.09
C TRP A 5 31.90 8.38 16.96
N ARG A 6 31.60 8.01 15.71
CA ARG A 6 31.42 9.02 14.66
C ARG A 6 29.97 9.49 14.69
N ARG A 7 29.77 10.74 15.11
CA ARG A 7 28.52 11.47 14.88
C ARG A 7 28.41 11.75 13.40
N SER A 8 27.36 11.25 12.77
CA SER A 8 26.90 11.77 11.48
C SER A 8 25.44 12.16 11.62
N LEU A 9 25.15 13.46 11.52
CA LEU A 9 23.80 13.93 11.27
C LEU A 9 23.48 13.61 9.81
N ALA A 10 22.42 12.84 9.58
CA ALA A 10 21.77 12.81 8.28
C ALA A 10 20.49 13.64 8.41
N VAL A 11 20.43 14.76 7.69
CA VAL A 11 19.21 15.56 7.56
C VAL A 11 18.38 14.93 6.47
N PHE A 12 17.17 14.47 6.79
CA PHE A 12 16.20 14.06 5.79
C PHE A 12 15.17 15.18 5.64
N GLU A 13 15.19 15.82 4.47
CA GLU A 13 14.20 16.81 4.07
C GLU A 13 13.03 16.07 3.41
N THR A 14 11.90 15.96 4.11
CA THR A 14 10.66 15.45 3.51
C THR A 14 9.88 16.62 2.92
N ARG A 15 9.59 16.56 1.61
CA ARG A 15 8.95 17.65 0.83
C ARG A 15 7.47 17.94 1.19
N ALA A 16 6.97 17.53 2.35
CA ALA A 16 5.57 17.73 2.71
C ALA A 16 5.35 18.52 4.02
N CYS A 17 6.27 18.54 4.99
CA CYS A 17 6.05 19.32 6.22
C CYS A 17 7.30 19.32 7.10
N GLY A 18 8.17 20.33 6.94
CA GLY A 18 9.28 20.60 7.89
C GLY A 18 10.33 19.49 8.04
N SER A 19 11.49 19.85 8.58
CA SER A 19 12.60 18.92 8.81
C SER A 19 12.25 17.92 9.93
N VAL A 20 12.29 16.62 9.65
CA VAL A 20 12.26 15.56 10.67
C VAL A 20 13.70 15.31 11.10
N TYR A 21 13.99 15.48 12.40
CA TYR A 21 15.31 15.24 12.97
C TYR A 21 15.35 13.86 13.63
N GLY A 22 16.16 12.95 13.09
CA GLY A 22 16.46 11.65 13.69
C GLY A 22 17.94 11.54 14.04
N ARG A 23 18.27 10.95 15.19
CA ARG A 23 19.67 10.59 15.52
C ARG A 23 19.92 9.13 15.13
N PHE A 24 21.02 8.91 14.42
CA PHE A 24 21.45 7.58 13.99
C PHE A 24 22.46 7.02 14.98
N TRP A 25 22.23 5.80 15.46
CA TRP A 25 23.24 5.03 16.18
C TRP A 25 23.59 3.81 15.35
N GLN A 26 24.83 3.73 14.86
CA GLN A 26 25.34 2.54 14.20
C GLN A 26 26.28 1.83 15.17
N GLY A 27 25.84 0.68 15.68
CA GLY A 27 26.63 -0.20 16.52
C GLY A 27 26.13 -1.63 16.38
N SER A 28 27.03 -2.57 16.17
CA SER A 28 26.76 -4.00 16.08
C SER A 28 26.92 -4.66 17.45
N TRP A 29 25.94 -5.48 17.85
CA TRP A 29 26.12 -6.47 18.91
C TRP A 29 26.66 -7.76 18.28
N PRO A 30 27.64 -8.45 18.89
CA PRO A 30 27.94 -9.81 18.48
C PRO A 30 26.77 -10.72 18.89
N GLY A 31 26.04 -11.26 17.92
CA GLY A 31 25.12 -12.39 18.14
C GLY A 31 23.61 -12.12 18.13
N ALA A 32 23.14 -10.89 17.91
CA ALA A 32 21.71 -10.61 17.72
C ALA A 32 21.50 -9.68 16.52
N GLY A 33 20.63 -10.08 15.59
CA GLY A 33 20.35 -9.34 14.35
C GLY A 33 20.07 -7.86 14.61
N ALA A 34 20.63 -7.00 13.75
CA ALA A 34 20.52 -5.56 13.87
C ALA A 34 19.05 -5.13 13.95
N ARG A 35 18.66 -4.48 15.04
CA ARG A 35 17.34 -3.86 15.20
C ARG A 35 17.52 -2.37 14.99
N LEU A 36 16.86 -1.83 13.96
CA LEU A 36 16.78 -0.38 13.77
C LEU A 36 15.89 0.18 14.88
N VAL A 37 16.46 0.99 15.77
CA VAL A 37 15.71 1.73 16.79
C VAL A 37 15.78 3.20 16.41
N VAL A 38 14.67 3.75 15.93
CA VAL A 38 14.56 5.18 15.61
C VAL A 38 13.92 5.88 16.80
N GLU A 39 14.71 6.68 17.54
CA GLU A 39 14.14 7.65 18.48
C GLU A 39 13.71 8.90 17.71
N VAL A 40 12.39 9.07 17.57
CA VAL A 40 11.79 10.29 17.03
C VAL A 40 11.64 11.31 18.16
N HIS A 41 12.42 12.38 18.15
CA HIS A 41 12.15 13.52 19.03
C HIS A 41 11.13 14.44 18.36
N LYS A 42 10.02 14.70 19.04
CA LYS A 42 9.02 15.69 18.61
C LYS A 42 9.69 17.06 18.45
N ALA A 43 9.58 17.66 17.27
CA ALA A 43 9.69 19.10 17.15
C ALA A 43 8.55 19.71 17.96
N SER A 44 8.87 20.57 18.92
CA SER A 44 7.93 21.36 19.69
C SER A 44 7.08 22.21 18.72
N GLY A 45 5.85 21.77 18.47
CA GLY A 45 4.93 22.47 17.57
C GLY A 45 3.76 21.67 17.01
N PHE A 46 3.79 20.33 17.07
CA PHE A 46 2.67 19.50 16.60
C PHE A 46 2.11 18.63 17.74
N GLY A 47 0.78 18.64 17.86
CA GLY A 47 0.02 17.82 18.81
C GLY A 47 0.39 16.33 18.71
N ASN A 48 0.07 15.57 19.76
CA ASN A 48 0.38 14.14 19.88
C ASN A 48 -0.05 13.35 18.63
N LEU A 49 0.88 13.09 17.71
CA LEU A 49 0.74 12.02 16.74
C LEU A 49 0.75 10.69 17.52
N SER A 50 -0.32 9.90 17.38
CA SER A 50 -0.44 8.59 17.99
C SER A 50 0.55 7.59 17.35
N MET A 51 0.92 6.53 18.08
CA MET A 51 1.71 5.42 17.51
C MET A 51 1.05 4.85 16.25
N GLU A 52 -0.29 4.78 16.21
CA GLU A 52 -1.06 4.37 15.02
C GLU A 52 -0.80 5.28 13.81
N SER A 53 -0.54 6.57 14.03
CA SER A 53 -0.22 7.53 12.96
C SER A 53 1.20 7.35 12.43
N LEU A 54 2.14 6.90 13.26
CA LEU A 54 3.52 6.61 12.87
C LEU A 54 3.64 5.23 12.20
N GLU A 55 2.88 4.23 12.65
CA GLU A 55 2.77 2.93 11.96
C GLU A 55 2.10 3.07 10.59
N ARG A 56 1.13 3.99 10.43
CA ARG A 56 0.55 4.37 9.13
C ARG A 56 1.56 4.86 8.10
N LEU A 57 2.72 5.38 8.52
CA LEU A 57 3.73 5.92 7.61
C LEU A 57 4.58 4.83 6.96
N ASP A 58 4.57 3.59 7.47
CA ASP A 58 5.56 2.58 7.06
C ASP A 58 5.07 1.66 5.93
N ARG A 59 3.74 1.56 5.69
CA ARG A 59 3.16 0.66 4.68
C ARG A 59 1.89 1.24 4.04
N PRO A 60 1.96 1.74 2.79
CA PRO A 60 0.81 2.27 2.08
C PRO A 60 -0.35 1.27 1.99
N ARG A 61 -1.57 1.75 2.21
CA ARG A 61 -2.81 0.99 2.05
C ARG A 61 -3.31 1.08 0.63
N VAL A 62 -3.59 -0.07 0.03
CA VAL A 62 -3.95 -0.18 -1.38
C VAL A 62 -5.21 -1.01 -1.56
N VAL A 63 -6.20 -0.49 -2.26
CA VAL A 63 -7.24 -1.31 -2.90
C VAL A 63 -6.74 -1.68 -4.28
N LEU A 64 -6.80 -2.97 -4.60
CA LEU A 64 -6.38 -3.51 -5.87
C LEU A 64 -7.62 -3.87 -6.68
N ASP A 65 -7.72 -3.30 -7.87
CA ASP A 65 -8.71 -3.71 -8.86
C ASP A 65 -8.43 -5.15 -9.33
N THR A 66 -9.48 -5.87 -9.72
CA THR A 66 -9.42 -7.18 -10.37
C THR A 66 -8.43 -7.21 -11.53
N ASN A 67 -8.36 -6.14 -12.34
CA ASN A 67 -7.42 -6.06 -13.47
C ASN A 67 -5.94 -6.18 -13.05
N VAL A 68 -5.58 -5.81 -11.82
CA VAL A 68 -4.23 -5.97 -11.28
C VAL A 68 -3.89 -7.45 -11.15
N PHE A 69 -4.82 -8.26 -10.66
CA PHE A 69 -4.64 -9.71 -10.56
C PHE A 69 -4.54 -10.36 -11.94
N VAL A 70 -5.42 -9.98 -12.87
CA VAL A 70 -5.42 -10.49 -14.24
C VAL A 70 -4.10 -10.15 -14.96
N ALA A 71 -3.65 -8.91 -14.89
CA ALA A 71 -2.40 -8.49 -15.52
C ALA A 71 -1.17 -9.18 -14.92
N ALA A 72 -1.16 -9.39 -13.59
CA ALA A 72 -0.08 -10.09 -12.91
C ALA A 72 0.02 -11.58 -13.32
N TYR A 73 -1.13 -12.23 -13.57
CA TYR A 73 -1.18 -13.60 -14.07
C TYR A 73 -0.53 -13.73 -15.45
N TRP A 74 -0.92 -12.87 -16.39
CA TRP A 74 -0.41 -12.92 -17.77
C TRP A 74 1.05 -12.49 -17.90
N ASN A 75 1.51 -11.56 -17.06
CA ASN A 75 2.89 -11.11 -17.07
C ASN A 75 3.43 -10.96 -15.65
N TRP A 76 4.17 -11.97 -15.18
CA TRP A 76 4.78 -11.96 -13.85
C TRP A 76 5.89 -10.89 -13.67
N LYS A 77 6.38 -10.27 -14.75
CA LYS A 77 7.33 -9.15 -14.71
C LYS A 77 6.62 -7.78 -14.74
N SER A 78 5.29 -7.74 -14.82
CA SER A 78 4.51 -6.50 -14.84
C SER A 78 4.58 -5.71 -13.53
N ALA A 79 4.20 -4.44 -13.59
CA ALA A 79 3.99 -3.60 -12.42
C ALA A 79 2.92 -4.20 -11.47
N SER A 80 1.84 -4.75 -12.03
CA SER A 80 0.80 -5.43 -11.26
C SER A 80 1.34 -6.62 -10.47
N ALA A 81 2.19 -7.45 -11.08
CA ALA A 81 2.85 -8.56 -10.38
C ALA A 81 3.80 -8.06 -9.28
N ALA A 82 4.49 -6.92 -9.48
CA ALA A 82 5.32 -6.31 -8.44
C ALA A 82 4.47 -5.86 -7.25
N ILE A 83 3.33 -5.23 -7.49
CA ILE A 83 2.38 -4.79 -6.45
C ILE A 83 1.84 -5.98 -5.65
N LEU A 84 1.43 -7.07 -6.32
CA LEU A 84 0.97 -8.26 -5.61
C LEU A 84 2.08 -8.86 -4.73
N ARG A 85 3.32 -8.89 -5.22
CA ARG A 85 4.47 -9.36 -4.43
C ARG A 85 4.71 -8.46 -3.21
N ALA A 86 4.59 -7.14 -3.37
CA ALA A 86 4.73 -6.19 -2.28
C ALA A 86 3.62 -6.36 -1.22
N CYS A 87 2.38 -6.64 -1.64
CA CYS A 87 1.29 -6.98 -0.71
C CYS A 87 1.60 -8.28 0.05
N ARG A 88 2.01 -9.34 -0.65
CA ARG A 88 2.33 -10.63 -0.03
C ARG A 88 3.53 -10.56 0.94
N ARG A 89 4.55 -9.77 0.62
CA ARG A 89 5.71 -9.54 1.51
C ARG A 89 5.36 -8.65 2.70
N GLY A 90 4.23 -7.98 2.65
CA GLY A 90 3.85 -6.99 3.62
C GLY A 90 4.67 -5.71 3.56
N SER A 91 5.01 -5.25 2.36
CA SER A 91 5.48 -3.87 2.15
C SER A 91 4.32 -2.95 1.77
N LEU A 92 3.24 -3.50 1.23
CA LEU A 92 1.94 -2.84 1.06
C LEU A 92 0.91 -3.51 1.96
N GLU A 93 -0.08 -2.76 2.42
CA GLU A 93 -1.26 -3.29 3.11
C GLU A 93 -2.42 -3.34 2.10
N ALA A 94 -2.77 -4.54 1.62
CA ALA A 94 -3.93 -4.70 0.76
C ALA A 94 -5.22 -4.50 1.58
N CYS A 95 -6.19 -3.81 1.00
CA CYS A 95 -7.52 -3.59 1.57
C CYS A 95 -8.58 -4.23 0.67
N VAL A 96 -9.57 -4.89 1.25
CA VAL A 96 -10.62 -5.58 0.49
C VAL A 96 -11.96 -5.58 1.23
N SER A 97 -13.05 -5.43 0.50
CA SER A 97 -14.41 -5.70 0.96
C SER A 97 -14.87 -7.08 0.47
N ASP A 98 -15.92 -7.63 1.07
CA ASP A 98 -16.46 -8.93 0.65
C ASP A 98 -16.90 -8.94 -0.82
N GLU A 99 -17.37 -7.80 -1.32
CA GLU A 99 -17.78 -7.65 -2.72
C GLU A 99 -16.61 -7.68 -3.69
N VAL A 100 -15.56 -6.90 -3.39
CA VAL A 100 -14.33 -6.90 -4.20
C VAL A 100 -13.66 -8.27 -4.16
N GLU A 101 -13.59 -8.92 -3.00
CA GLU A 101 -13.03 -10.29 -2.92
C GLU A 101 -13.81 -11.29 -3.78
N ARG A 102 -15.15 -11.25 -3.71
CA ARG A 102 -16.02 -12.14 -4.50
C ARG A 102 -15.77 -11.95 -5.99
N GLU A 103 -15.68 -10.72 -6.46
CA GLU A 103 -15.40 -10.41 -7.86
C GLU A 103 -14.04 -10.94 -8.29
N VAL A 104 -12.97 -10.61 -7.56
CA VAL A 104 -11.61 -11.07 -7.89
C VAL A 104 -11.60 -12.59 -7.99
N ARG A 105 -12.18 -13.30 -7.01
CA ARG A 105 -12.24 -14.77 -7.04
C ARG A 105 -13.05 -15.30 -8.21
N SER A 106 -14.17 -14.65 -8.55
CA SER A 106 -15.04 -15.04 -9.67
C SER A 106 -14.31 -14.89 -11.00
N VAL A 107 -13.70 -13.73 -11.23
CA VAL A 107 -12.97 -13.43 -12.47
C VAL A 107 -11.78 -14.35 -12.64
N LEU A 108 -10.97 -14.56 -11.58
CA LEU A 108 -9.82 -15.48 -11.65
C LEU A 108 -10.24 -16.92 -11.99
N ARG A 109 -11.38 -17.39 -11.49
CA ARG A 109 -11.94 -18.70 -11.86
C ARG A 109 -12.41 -18.71 -13.31
N SER A 110 -13.12 -17.67 -13.73
CA SER A 110 -13.69 -17.56 -15.09
C SER A 110 -12.61 -17.57 -16.17
N ILE A 111 -11.49 -16.87 -15.95
CA ILE A 111 -10.37 -16.84 -16.90
C ILE A 111 -9.47 -18.10 -16.84
N GLY A 112 -9.73 -19.02 -15.90
CA GLY A 112 -9.00 -20.28 -15.79
C GLY A 112 -7.54 -20.12 -15.38
N VAL A 113 -7.23 -19.24 -14.41
CA VAL A 113 -5.85 -19.14 -13.90
C VAL A 113 -5.38 -20.46 -13.28
N SER A 114 -4.08 -20.74 -13.35
CA SER A 114 -3.50 -21.91 -12.67
C SER A 114 -3.83 -21.94 -11.17
N ASP A 115 -4.02 -23.13 -10.60
CA ASP A 115 -4.27 -23.32 -9.16
C ASP A 115 -3.22 -22.63 -8.29
N ARG A 116 -1.95 -22.65 -8.73
CA ARG A 116 -0.84 -21.97 -8.05
C ARG A 116 -1.08 -20.45 -7.96
N PHE A 117 -1.51 -19.84 -9.06
CA PHE A 117 -1.80 -18.40 -9.07
C PHE A 117 -3.06 -18.08 -8.27
N TYR A 118 -4.11 -18.91 -8.38
CA TYR A 118 -5.33 -18.73 -7.59
C TYR A 118 -5.03 -18.77 -6.09
N ALA A 119 -4.28 -19.77 -5.62
CA ALA A 119 -3.87 -19.87 -4.23
C ALA A 119 -3.03 -18.66 -3.78
N TYR A 120 -2.12 -18.18 -4.64
CA TYR A 120 -1.33 -16.97 -4.39
C TYR A 120 -2.21 -15.72 -4.22
N ALA A 121 -3.20 -15.52 -5.10
CA ALA A 121 -4.13 -14.39 -4.99
C ALA A 121 -4.99 -14.50 -3.73
N VAL A 122 -5.49 -15.70 -3.40
CA VAL A 122 -6.28 -15.96 -2.20
C VAL A 122 -5.47 -15.70 -0.92
N GLU A 123 -4.18 -16.06 -0.89
CA GLU A 123 -3.29 -15.74 0.24
C GLU A 123 -3.26 -14.24 0.52
N ILE A 124 -3.11 -13.42 -0.55
CA ILE A 124 -3.13 -11.96 -0.43
C ILE A 124 -4.49 -11.47 0.09
N LEU A 125 -5.61 -11.94 -0.49
CA LEU A 125 -6.95 -11.54 -0.10
C LEU A 125 -7.30 -11.92 1.35
N LEU A 126 -6.84 -13.09 1.81
CA LEU A 126 -7.03 -13.53 3.21
C LEU A 126 -6.19 -12.71 4.19
N SER A 127 -5.01 -12.25 3.78
CA SER A 127 -4.15 -11.37 4.57
C SER A 127 -4.54 -9.88 4.52
N ALA A 128 -5.45 -9.51 3.63
CA ALA A 128 -5.85 -8.14 3.41
C ALA A 128 -6.70 -7.60 4.58
N ARG A 129 -6.58 -6.30 4.82
CA ARG A 129 -7.42 -5.57 5.76
C ARG A 129 -8.86 -5.55 5.26
N ARG A 130 -9.79 -5.94 6.13
CA ARG A 130 -11.23 -5.98 5.83
C ARG A 130 -11.86 -4.60 5.89
N ALA A 131 -12.57 -4.25 4.82
CA ALA A 131 -13.39 -3.06 4.70
C ALA A 131 -14.87 -3.45 4.75
N ILE A 132 -15.69 -2.67 5.46
CA ILE A 132 -17.14 -2.82 5.49
C ILE A 132 -17.73 -1.54 4.90
N PRO A 133 -17.97 -1.48 3.58
CA PRO A 133 -18.53 -0.30 2.96
C PRO A 133 -20.02 -0.14 3.28
N ASN A 134 -20.47 1.11 3.37
CA ASN A 134 -21.88 1.44 3.61
C ASN A 134 -22.70 1.57 2.32
N GLY A 135 -22.10 1.32 1.14
CA GLY A 135 -22.77 1.33 -0.17
C GLY A 135 -23.24 2.72 -0.62
N GLY A 136 -22.48 3.77 -0.29
CA GLY A 136 -22.91 5.16 -0.44
C GLY A 136 -22.41 5.85 -1.71
N VAL A 137 -21.42 5.28 -2.40
CA VAL A 137 -20.80 5.93 -3.56
C VAL A 137 -21.64 5.70 -4.82
N ARG A 138 -21.99 6.81 -5.49
CA ARG A 138 -22.70 6.82 -6.79
C ARG A 138 -22.08 7.85 -7.72
N VAL A 139 -20.80 7.68 -8.02
CA VAL A 139 -19.99 8.69 -8.69
C VAL A 139 -19.58 8.25 -10.08
N VAL A 140 -19.37 6.95 -10.27
CA VAL A 140 -19.15 6.36 -11.60
C VAL A 140 -20.51 5.97 -12.16
N PHE A 141 -20.98 6.74 -13.13
CA PHE A 141 -22.29 6.52 -13.77
C PHE A 141 -22.17 5.63 -15.00
N GLU A 142 -21.01 5.69 -15.67
CA GLU A 142 -20.71 4.91 -16.86
C GLU A 142 -20.57 3.42 -16.54
N ASP A 143 -19.97 3.10 -15.39
CA ASP A 143 -19.95 1.75 -14.82
C ASP A 143 -20.27 1.78 -13.32
N PRO A 144 -21.55 1.55 -12.95
CA PRO A 144 -21.96 1.52 -11.56
C PRO A 144 -21.26 0.44 -10.72
N GLU A 145 -20.74 -0.62 -11.34
CA GLU A 145 -20.04 -1.67 -10.61
C GLU A 145 -18.76 -1.13 -9.99
N ASP A 146 -18.03 -0.25 -10.67
CA ASP A 146 -16.77 0.33 -10.18
C ASP A 146 -16.92 1.12 -8.87
N ASN A 147 -18.14 1.56 -8.53
CA ASN A 147 -18.40 2.21 -7.26
C ASN A 147 -18.02 1.33 -6.06
N LYS A 148 -18.05 -0.01 -6.19
CA LYS A 148 -17.65 -0.95 -5.11
C LYS A 148 -16.17 -0.81 -4.73
N LEU A 149 -15.31 -0.47 -5.69
CA LEU A 149 -13.87 -0.22 -5.46
C LEU A 149 -13.68 1.09 -4.69
N LEU A 150 -14.41 2.15 -5.05
CA LEU A 150 -14.39 3.43 -4.36
C LEU A 150 -14.94 3.32 -2.94
N ASP A 151 -16.06 2.63 -2.77
CA ASP A 151 -16.68 2.32 -1.48
C ASP A 151 -15.70 1.54 -0.57
N CYS A 152 -15.03 0.52 -1.12
CA CYS A 152 -13.98 -0.23 -0.42
C CYS A 152 -12.80 0.67 -0.02
N ALA A 153 -12.35 1.55 -0.92
CA ALA A 153 -11.22 2.43 -0.66
C ALA A 153 -11.52 3.44 0.46
N LEU A 154 -12.72 4.03 0.45
CA LEU A 154 -13.16 4.92 1.52
C LEU A 154 -13.30 4.19 2.86
N ALA A 155 -13.99 3.05 2.88
CA ALA A 155 -14.25 2.30 4.12
C ALA A 155 -12.98 1.74 4.76
N SER A 156 -11.96 1.42 3.95
CA SER A 156 -10.66 0.98 4.45
C SER A 156 -9.72 2.14 4.82
N GLY A 157 -10.03 3.38 4.45
CA GLY A 157 -9.09 4.50 4.55
C GLY A 157 -7.81 4.22 3.76
N ALA A 158 -7.97 3.67 2.55
CA ALA A 158 -6.86 3.39 1.65
C ALA A 158 -6.18 4.68 1.19
N ASP A 159 -4.87 4.62 0.98
CA ASP A 159 -4.12 5.76 0.43
C ASP A 159 -4.20 5.74 -1.10
N TYR A 160 -4.34 4.54 -1.69
CA TYR A 160 -4.42 4.34 -3.14
C TYR A 160 -5.49 3.34 -3.56
N LEU A 161 -6.14 3.63 -4.67
CA LEU A 161 -6.83 2.66 -5.52
C LEU A 161 -5.97 2.44 -6.78
N ILE A 162 -5.56 1.19 -7.01
CA ILE A 162 -4.73 0.83 -8.15
C ILE A 162 -5.61 0.13 -9.18
N THR A 163 -5.73 0.73 -10.35
CA THR A 163 -6.61 0.29 -11.45
C THR A 163 -6.01 0.65 -12.81
N SER A 164 -6.37 -0.09 -13.85
CA SER A 164 -6.10 0.27 -15.25
C SER A 164 -7.37 0.77 -15.98
N ASP A 165 -8.47 1.00 -15.25
CA ASP A 165 -9.71 1.50 -15.80
C ASP A 165 -9.63 3.02 -16.05
N GLU A 166 -9.87 3.44 -17.29
CA GLU A 166 -9.76 4.85 -17.72
C GLU A 166 -10.86 5.74 -17.11
N HIS A 167 -12.03 5.21 -16.79
CA HIS A 167 -13.09 5.97 -16.13
C HIS A 167 -12.70 6.29 -14.69
N LEU A 168 -12.18 5.31 -13.95
CA LEU A 168 -11.65 5.53 -12.60
C LEU A 168 -10.41 6.43 -12.60
N LEU A 169 -9.48 6.23 -13.53
CA LEU A 169 -8.25 7.04 -13.61
C LEU A 169 -8.53 8.53 -13.88
N LYS A 170 -9.60 8.86 -14.62
CA LYS A 170 -10.03 10.26 -14.85
C LYS A 170 -10.40 10.99 -13.57
N LEU A 171 -10.86 10.28 -12.54
CA LEU A 171 -11.17 10.88 -11.24
C LEU A 171 -9.90 11.41 -10.55
N ARG A 172 -8.75 10.75 -10.76
CA ARG A 172 -7.42 11.01 -10.15
C ARG A 172 -7.36 10.87 -8.63
N GLN A 173 -8.40 11.30 -7.93
CA GLN A 173 -8.54 11.28 -6.49
C GLN A 173 -10.02 11.20 -6.13
N PHE A 174 -10.34 10.45 -5.08
CA PHE A 174 -11.68 10.36 -4.51
C PHE A 174 -11.61 10.40 -2.99
N GLY A 175 -12.08 11.50 -2.38
CA GLY A 175 -11.76 11.81 -0.99
C GLY A 175 -10.25 11.91 -0.78
N ASP A 176 -9.71 11.18 0.19
CA ASP A 176 -8.26 11.09 0.44
C ASP A 176 -7.55 9.99 -0.38
N VAL A 177 -8.31 9.21 -1.17
CA VAL A 177 -7.79 8.08 -1.94
C VAL A 177 -7.24 8.57 -3.28
N ARG A 178 -5.97 8.29 -3.59
CA ARG A 178 -5.41 8.55 -4.92
C ARG A 178 -5.69 7.39 -5.87
N ILE A 179 -6.13 7.68 -7.09
CA ILE A 179 -6.44 6.68 -8.10
C ILE A 179 -5.33 6.71 -9.15
N VAL A 180 -4.63 5.59 -9.32
CA VAL A 180 -3.41 5.53 -10.12
C VAL A 180 -3.29 4.22 -10.88
N ASP A 181 -2.58 4.26 -12.02
CA ASP A 181 -2.23 3.04 -12.75
C ASP A 181 -1.08 2.27 -12.07
N PRO A 182 -0.99 0.94 -12.26
CA PRO A 182 0.06 0.12 -11.67
C PRO A 182 1.48 0.61 -11.98
N GLY A 183 1.73 1.06 -13.21
CA GLY A 183 3.04 1.54 -13.65
C GLY A 183 3.44 2.83 -12.96
N PHE A 184 2.52 3.78 -12.86
CA PHE A 184 2.72 5.02 -12.11
C PHE A 184 2.98 4.73 -10.63
N PHE A 185 2.18 3.85 -10.02
CA PHE A 185 2.34 3.49 -8.61
C PHE A 185 3.74 2.95 -8.30
N VAL A 186 4.22 1.97 -9.09
CA VAL A 186 5.57 1.39 -8.91
C VAL A 186 6.68 2.43 -9.09
N ARG A 187 6.57 3.34 -10.09
CA ARG A 187 7.55 4.43 -10.27
C ARG A 187 7.58 5.39 -9.09
N ARG A 188 6.44 5.61 -8.43
CA ARG A 188 6.28 6.57 -7.32
C ARG A 188 6.87 6.04 -6.02
N ILE A 189 6.70 4.75 -5.72
CA ILE A 189 7.16 4.12 -4.46
C ILE A 189 8.63 3.63 -4.53
N GLY A 190 9.18 3.51 -5.74
CA GLY A 190 10.58 3.16 -5.98
C GLY A 190 10.88 1.65 -5.87
N PRO A 191 12.09 1.22 -6.29
CA PRO A 191 12.48 -0.20 -6.40
C PRO A 191 12.70 -0.93 -5.06
N GLY A 192 12.27 -0.36 -3.92
CA GLY A 192 12.39 -0.96 -2.59
C GLY A 192 11.17 -1.75 -2.12
N TYR A 193 10.11 -1.78 -2.93
CA TYR A 193 8.84 -2.47 -2.65
C TYR A 193 8.67 -3.77 -3.42
#